data_AF-A0A6L8N7N6-F1
#
_entry.id   AF-A0A6L8N7N6-F1
#
_cell.length_a   1.000
_cell.length_b   1.000
_cell.length_c   1.000
_cell.angle_alpha   90.00
_cell.angle_beta   90.00
_cell.angle_gamma   90.00
#
_symmetry.space_group_name_H-M   'P 1'
#
loop_
_entity.id
_entity.type
_entity.pdbx_description
1 polymer ?
#
loop_
_entity_poly.entity_id
_entity_poly.type
_entity_poly.pdbx_seq_one_letter_code
_entity_poly.pdbx_strand_id
1 'polypeptide(L)'
;SARDRLERTLRATGEPWHGGPRSEPARALLAEYAPAVRRSLDDFDRLAAEVRDRAATPVLTHGEPHPGNLLRQGDRRLLLDWDTAGLAVPERDLWLVARDDTDLGLYEELAGRRPDPAALALYRLRWSLEDLDDFLVRFRSPHTAEPDTEEAWQGFTDTVKDLGTQGP
;
A
#
# COMPACT_ATOMS: atom_id res chain seq x y z
N SER A 1 2.79 16.23 -3.57
CA SER A 1 2.00 15.01 -3.25
C SER A 1 2.95 13.90 -2.75
N ALA A 2 2.43 12.74 -2.34
CA ALA A 2 3.24 11.54 -2.05
C ALA A 2 4.04 11.09 -3.29
N ARG A 3 3.41 11.12 -4.48
CA ARG A 3 4.08 10.91 -5.77
C ARG A 3 5.33 11.76 -5.94
N ASP A 4 5.23 13.07 -5.68
CA ASP A 4 6.39 13.97 -5.83
C ASP A 4 7.53 13.64 -4.85
N ARG A 5 7.22 13.14 -3.65
CA ARG A 5 8.24 12.71 -2.68
C ARG A 5 8.97 11.47 -3.20
N LEU A 6 8.23 10.47 -3.65
CA LEU A 6 8.80 9.24 -4.22
C LEU A 6 9.64 9.54 -5.47
N GLU A 7 9.15 10.37 -6.39
CA GLU A 7 9.90 10.81 -7.58
C GLU A 7 11.21 11.52 -7.23
N ARG A 8 11.19 12.41 -6.22
CA ARG A 8 12.41 13.06 -5.73
C ARG A 8 13.39 12.06 -5.15
N THR A 9 12.91 11.09 -4.36
CA THR A 9 13.78 10.06 -3.79
C THR A 9 14.37 9.15 -4.87
N LEU A 10 13.60 8.77 -5.88
CA LEU A 10 14.06 7.99 -7.04
C LEU A 10 15.17 8.71 -7.82
N ARG A 11 15.08 10.04 -7.97
CA ARG A 11 16.12 10.86 -8.63
C ARG A 11 17.39 10.99 -7.80
N ALA A 12 17.24 10.99 -6.47
CA ALA A 12 18.36 11.08 -5.53
C ALA A 12 19.10 9.75 -5.31
N THR A 13 18.72 8.67 -6.01
CA THR A 13 19.43 7.39 -5.91
C THR A 13 20.83 7.41 -6.54
N GLY A 14 21.19 8.47 -7.28
CA GLY A 14 22.56 8.66 -7.79
C GLY A 14 23.58 9.08 -6.74
N GLU A 15 23.14 9.47 -5.54
CA GLU A 15 23.99 9.93 -4.44
C GLU A 15 23.94 8.94 -3.27
N PRO A 16 25.06 8.64 -2.59
CA PRO A 16 25.08 7.74 -1.44
C PRO A 16 24.16 8.19 -0.30
N TRP A 17 23.57 7.25 0.43
CA TRP A 17 22.74 7.55 1.59
C TRP A 17 23.47 7.20 2.90
N HIS A 18 23.34 8.07 3.91
CA HIS A 18 24.16 8.03 5.13
C HIS A 18 23.34 8.04 6.44
N GLY A 19 22.05 7.72 6.40
CA GLY A 19 21.18 7.69 7.59
C GLY A 19 21.55 6.58 8.58
N GLY A 20 22.19 5.50 8.16
CA GLY A 20 22.46 4.36 9.02
C GLY A 20 22.79 3.08 8.23
N PRO A 21 22.90 1.92 8.92
CA PRO A 21 23.37 0.67 8.33
C PRO A 21 22.57 0.17 7.12
N ARG A 22 21.28 0.52 7.04
CA ARG A 22 20.39 0.11 5.92
C ARG A 22 20.18 1.20 4.88
N SER A 23 20.81 2.37 5.01
CA SER A 23 20.66 3.48 4.06
C SER A 23 21.17 3.14 2.67
N GLU A 24 22.43 2.74 2.56
CA GLU A 24 23.06 2.46 1.28
C GLU A 24 22.47 1.19 0.62
N PRO A 25 22.18 0.10 1.35
CA PRO A 25 21.39 -1.01 0.82
C PRO A 25 20.01 -0.60 0.29
N ALA A 26 19.28 0.26 1.01
CA ALA A 26 17.97 0.74 0.57
C ALA A 26 18.08 1.58 -0.70
N ARG A 27 19.08 2.47 -0.79
CA ARG A 27 19.36 3.25 -2.00
C ARG A 27 19.62 2.34 -3.20
N ALA A 28 20.50 1.35 -3.03
CA ALA A 28 20.89 0.44 -4.10
C ALA A 28 19.70 -0.38 -4.62
N LEU A 29 18.89 -0.95 -3.71
CA LEU A 29 17.70 -1.70 -4.08
C LEU A 29 16.65 -0.80 -4.76
N LEU A 30 16.43 0.41 -4.25
CA LEU A 30 15.52 1.35 -4.89
C LEU A 30 16.01 1.74 -6.30
N ALA A 31 17.32 1.94 -6.49
CA ALA A 31 17.90 2.25 -7.80
C ALA A 31 17.67 1.12 -8.81
N GLU A 32 17.83 -0.13 -8.38
CA GLU A 32 17.58 -1.32 -9.19
C GLU A 32 16.11 -1.41 -9.63
N TYR A 33 15.17 -1.18 -8.72
CA TYR A 33 13.72 -1.26 -8.98
C TYR A 33 13.10 0.07 -9.43
N ALA A 34 13.88 1.13 -9.63
CA ALA A 34 13.37 2.45 -9.98
C ALA A 34 12.45 2.46 -11.22
N PRO A 35 12.71 1.69 -12.30
CA PRO A 35 11.77 1.60 -13.42
C PRO A 35 10.42 0.99 -13.04
N ALA A 36 10.39 0.00 -12.14
CA ALA A 36 9.15 -0.63 -11.68
C ALA A 36 8.33 0.34 -10.82
N VAL A 37 8.96 0.99 -9.84
CA VAL A 37 8.29 1.98 -8.99
C VAL A 37 7.69 3.11 -9.82
N ARG A 38 8.38 3.58 -10.87
CA ARG A 38 7.82 4.60 -11.77
C ARG A 38 6.58 4.12 -12.52
N ARG A 39 6.59 2.88 -13.04
CA ARG A 39 5.38 2.29 -13.67
C ARG A 39 4.24 2.19 -12.68
N SER A 40 4.50 1.72 -11.46
CA SER A 40 3.51 1.69 -10.38
C SER A 40 2.93 3.06 -10.06
N LEU A 41 3.74 4.12 -10.06
CA LEU A 41 3.23 5.48 -9.90
C LEU A 41 2.32 5.90 -11.06
N ASP A 42 2.69 5.59 -12.30
CA ASP A 42 1.88 5.90 -13.49
C ASP A 42 0.55 5.10 -13.51
N ASP A 43 0.58 3.83 -13.12
CA ASP A 43 -0.60 2.99 -12.97
C ASP A 43 -1.51 3.50 -11.85
N PHE A 44 -0.95 3.98 -10.74
CA PHE A 44 -1.71 4.60 -9.67
C PHE A 44 -2.48 5.82 -10.18
N ASP A 45 -1.83 6.72 -10.92
CA ASP A 45 -2.48 7.92 -11.46
C ASP A 45 -3.59 7.56 -12.45
N ARG A 46 -3.35 6.56 -13.32
CA ARG A 46 -4.35 6.06 -14.26
C ARG A 46 -5.56 5.47 -13.54
N LEU A 47 -5.35 4.55 -12.61
CA LEU A 47 -6.42 3.92 -11.83
C LEU A 47 -7.19 4.95 -10.99
N ALA A 48 -6.49 5.93 -10.41
CA ALA A 48 -7.11 7.01 -9.65
C ALA A 48 -7.96 7.94 -10.53
N ALA A 49 -7.65 8.10 -11.82
CA ALA A 49 -8.51 8.78 -12.78
C ALA A 49 -9.74 7.92 -13.11
N GLU A 50 -9.54 6.65 -13.46
CA GLU A 50 -10.62 5.72 -13.81
C GLU A 50 -11.67 5.57 -12.70
N VAL A 51 -11.23 5.40 -11.45
CA VAL A 51 -12.13 5.26 -10.29
C VAL A 51 -12.92 6.55 -10.02
N ARG A 52 -12.29 7.70 -10.23
CA ARG A 52 -12.94 9.01 -10.06
C ARG A 52 -14.03 9.23 -11.09
N ASP A 53 -13.77 8.87 -12.35
CA ASP A 53 -14.70 9.04 -13.46
C ASP A 53 -15.95 8.15 -13.32
N ARG A 54 -15.82 7.01 -12.62
CA ARG A 54 -16.95 6.12 -12.32
C ARG A 54 -17.92 6.69 -11.28
N ALA A 55 -17.53 7.73 -10.54
CA ALA A 55 -18.38 8.46 -9.58
C ALA A 55 -19.20 7.56 -8.64
N ALA A 56 -18.56 6.51 -8.12
CA ALA A 56 -19.21 5.50 -7.30
C ALA A 56 -19.70 6.08 -5.95
N THR A 57 -20.91 5.72 -5.53
CA THR A 57 -21.48 6.16 -4.24
C THR A 57 -20.57 5.74 -3.07
N PRO A 58 -20.07 6.65 -2.22
CA PRO A 58 -19.21 6.26 -1.11
C PRO A 58 -19.99 5.48 -0.03
N VAL A 59 -19.27 4.60 0.68
CA VAL A 59 -19.74 3.84 1.84
C VAL A 59 -18.81 4.11 3.03
N LEU A 60 -19.28 3.80 4.25
CA LEU A 60 -18.38 3.78 5.41
C LEU A 60 -17.37 2.65 5.23
N THR A 61 -16.10 2.99 5.37
CA THR A 61 -14.95 2.09 5.30
C THR A 61 -14.12 2.24 6.57
N HIS A 62 -13.52 1.14 7.00
CA HIS A 62 -12.60 1.08 8.13
C HIS A 62 -11.29 1.80 7.82
N GLY A 63 -10.70 1.54 6.65
CA GLY A 63 -9.42 2.06 6.22
C GLY A 63 -8.28 1.06 6.35
N GLU A 64 -8.18 0.39 7.49
CA GLU A 64 -7.11 -0.58 7.76
C GLU A 64 -7.62 -1.89 8.38
N PRO A 65 -8.52 -2.64 7.71
CA PRO A 65 -9.13 -3.85 8.27
C PRO A 65 -8.19 -5.08 8.27
N HIS A 66 -6.89 -4.89 8.56
CA HIS A 66 -5.92 -5.98 8.59
C HIS A 66 -6.14 -6.92 9.79
N PRO A 67 -5.60 -8.16 9.75
CA PRO A 67 -5.76 -9.13 10.85
C PRO A 67 -5.33 -8.61 12.23
N GLY A 68 -4.34 -7.72 12.30
CA GLY A 68 -3.93 -7.06 13.55
C GLY A 68 -5.04 -6.23 14.23
N ASN A 69 -6.01 -5.71 13.47
CA ASN A 69 -7.16 -4.96 13.96
C ASN A 69 -8.39 -5.84 14.23
N LEU A 70 -8.27 -7.17 14.14
CA LEU A 70 -9.37 -8.11 14.33
C LEU A 70 -9.18 -8.97 15.58
N LEU A 71 -9.99 -8.74 16.61
CA LEU A 71 -10.05 -9.63 17.78
C LEU A 71 -11.14 -10.69 17.63
N ARG A 72 -10.84 -11.90 18.13
CA ARG A 72 -11.81 -12.99 18.27
C ARG A 72 -12.27 -13.08 19.72
N GLN A 73 -13.57 -13.03 19.94
CA GLN A 73 -14.18 -13.24 21.26
C GLN A 73 -15.27 -14.29 21.14
N GLY A 74 -14.89 -15.56 21.30
CA GLY A 74 -15.75 -16.71 20.96
C GLY A 74 -16.14 -16.66 19.47
N ASP A 75 -17.44 -16.74 19.19
CA ASP A 75 -17.98 -16.65 17.82
C ASP A 75 -17.97 -15.22 17.26
N ARG A 76 -17.72 -14.21 18.10
CA ARG A 76 -17.72 -12.81 17.67
C ARG A 76 -16.38 -12.41 17.06
N ARG A 77 -16.45 -11.43 16.16
CA ARG A 77 -15.30 -10.69 15.64
C ARG A 77 -15.47 -9.23 16.05
N LEU A 78 -14.42 -8.64 16.62
CA LEU A 78 -14.38 -7.23 16.99
C LEU A 78 -13.33 -6.56 16.11
N LEU A 79 -13.76 -5.58 15.31
CA LEU A 79 -12.88 -4.75 14.52
C LEU A 79 -12.50 -3.52 15.37
N LEU A 80 -11.21 -3.33 15.56
CA LEU A 80 -10.60 -2.28 16.37
C LEU A 80 -9.98 -1.19 15.48
N ASP A 81 -9.58 -0.08 16.11
CA ASP A 81 -8.85 1.02 15.46
C ASP A 81 -9.66 1.76 14.38
N TRP A 82 -10.71 2.44 14.83
CA TRP A 82 -11.62 3.20 13.97
C TRP A 82 -11.11 4.62 13.63
N ASP A 83 -9.87 4.97 13.97
CA ASP A 83 -9.33 6.31 13.76
C ASP A 83 -9.15 6.65 12.27
N THR A 84 -8.99 5.63 11.42
CA THR A 84 -8.87 5.78 9.96
C THR A 84 -10.20 5.65 9.21
N ALA A 85 -11.32 5.49 9.94
CA ALA A 85 -12.62 5.28 9.34
C ALA A 85 -13.08 6.50 8.52
N GLY A 86 -13.70 6.24 7.37
CA GLY A 86 -14.11 7.32 6.47
C GLY A 86 -15.01 6.87 5.33
N LEU A 87 -15.53 7.84 4.58
CA LEU A 87 -16.33 7.60 3.39
C LEU A 87 -15.43 7.38 2.17
N ALA A 88 -15.54 6.21 1.53
CA ALA A 88 -14.78 5.84 0.34
C ALA A 88 -15.54 4.80 -0.49
N VAL A 89 -14.99 4.39 -1.64
CA VAL A 89 -15.46 3.19 -2.34
C VAL A 89 -15.12 1.94 -1.50
N PRO A 90 -15.96 0.88 -1.50
CA PRO A 90 -15.76 -0.28 -0.61
C PRO A 90 -14.42 -0.99 -0.84
N GLU A 91 -13.86 -0.86 -2.03
CA GLU A 91 -12.57 -1.43 -2.40
C GLU A 91 -11.41 -0.89 -1.57
N ARG A 92 -11.59 0.23 -0.83
CA ARG A 92 -10.65 0.70 0.19
C ARG A 92 -10.37 -0.34 1.26
N ASP A 93 -11.37 -1.15 1.61
CA ASP A 93 -11.25 -2.24 2.58
C ASP A 93 -11.16 -3.60 1.90
N LEU A 94 -11.94 -3.82 0.83
CA LEU A 94 -12.06 -5.14 0.20
C LEU A 94 -10.75 -5.64 -0.41
N TRP A 95 -9.87 -4.76 -0.89
CA TRP A 95 -8.59 -5.17 -1.49
C TRP A 95 -7.72 -6.00 -0.52
N LEU A 96 -7.89 -5.77 0.79
CA LEU A 96 -7.11 -6.39 1.86
C LEU A 96 -7.80 -7.61 2.46
N VAL A 97 -9.13 -7.60 2.56
CA VAL A 97 -9.88 -8.67 3.26
C VAL A 97 -10.40 -9.76 2.33
N ALA A 98 -10.62 -9.46 1.05
CA ALA A 98 -11.06 -10.46 0.08
C ALA A 98 -9.86 -11.29 -0.39
N ARG A 99 -9.97 -12.62 -0.27
CA ARG A 99 -8.89 -13.54 -0.67
C ARG A 99 -8.95 -13.88 -2.14
N ASP A 100 -10.16 -13.99 -2.68
CA ASP A 100 -10.42 -14.36 -4.07
C ASP A 100 -11.81 -13.87 -4.51
N ASP A 101 -12.16 -14.17 -5.76
CA ASP A 101 -13.43 -13.77 -6.39
C ASP A 101 -14.67 -14.33 -5.66
N THR A 102 -14.53 -15.39 -4.86
CA THR A 102 -15.62 -15.93 -4.03
C THR A 102 -16.00 -14.94 -2.93
N ASP A 103 -15.01 -14.35 -2.26
CA ASP A 103 -15.26 -13.36 -1.20
C ASP A 103 -15.87 -12.08 -1.82
N LEU A 104 -15.44 -11.69 -3.03
CA LEU A 104 -16.01 -10.55 -3.77
C LEU A 104 -17.44 -10.81 -4.24
N GLY A 105 -17.74 -12.02 -4.72
CA GLY A 105 -19.09 -12.45 -5.08
C GLY A 105 -20.03 -12.45 -3.88
N LEU A 106 -19.56 -12.94 -2.72
CA LEU A 106 -20.33 -12.89 -1.48
C LEU A 106 -20.63 -11.44 -1.05
N TYR A 107 -19.66 -10.53 -1.22
CA TYR A 107 -19.90 -9.10 -0.98
C TYR A 107 -20.97 -8.55 -1.94
N GLU A 108 -20.90 -8.88 -3.24
CA GLU A 108 -21.89 -8.45 -4.22
C GLU A 108 -23.30 -8.95 -3.86
N GLU A 109 -23.44 -10.22 -3.47
CA GLU A 109 -24.71 -10.82 -3.03
C GLU A 109 -25.29 -10.12 -1.80
N LEU A 110 -24.46 -9.82 -0.79
CA LEU A 110 -24.91 -9.24 0.48
C LEU A 110 -25.13 -7.73 0.42
N ALA A 111 -24.29 -7.00 -0.32
CA ALA A 111 -24.32 -5.54 -0.39
C ALA A 111 -25.06 -5.02 -1.63
N GLY A 112 -25.43 -5.88 -2.57
CA GLY A 112 -26.04 -5.50 -3.85
C GLY A 112 -25.11 -4.66 -4.72
N ARG A 113 -23.79 -4.81 -4.54
CA ARG A 113 -22.77 -3.96 -5.17
C ARG A 113 -21.58 -4.77 -5.60
N ARG A 114 -21.38 -4.83 -6.91
CA ARG A 114 -20.20 -5.46 -7.52
C ARG A 114 -18.93 -4.67 -7.22
N PRO A 115 -17.92 -5.28 -6.59
CA PRO A 115 -16.61 -4.64 -6.42
C PRO A 115 -15.97 -4.32 -7.77
N ASP A 116 -15.33 -3.16 -7.84
CA ASP A 116 -14.62 -2.67 -9.02
C ASP A 116 -13.17 -3.16 -9.03
N PRO A 117 -12.75 -3.99 -10.02
CA PRO A 117 -11.37 -4.45 -10.14
C PRO A 117 -10.33 -3.33 -10.22
N ALA A 118 -10.65 -2.21 -10.86
CA ALA A 118 -9.74 -1.07 -10.96
C ALA A 118 -9.56 -0.37 -9.61
N ALA A 119 -10.63 -0.28 -8.81
CA ALA A 119 -10.54 0.28 -7.47
C ALA A 119 -9.80 -0.67 -6.50
N LEU A 120 -9.98 -1.99 -6.62
CA LEU A 120 -9.21 -2.97 -5.86
C LEU A 120 -7.71 -2.84 -6.17
N ALA A 121 -7.34 -2.75 -7.46
CA ALA A 121 -5.97 -2.53 -7.89
C ALA A 121 -5.41 -1.18 -7.38
N LEU A 122 -6.21 -0.12 -7.45
CA LEU A 122 -5.83 1.21 -6.96
C LEU A 122 -5.43 1.17 -5.49
N TYR A 123 -6.25 0.58 -4.62
CA TYR A 123 -5.97 0.58 -3.18
C TYR A 123 -4.83 -0.36 -2.78
N ARG A 124 -4.66 -1.48 -3.48
CA ARG A 124 -3.46 -2.33 -3.31
C ARG A 124 -2.19 -1.53 -3.63
N LEU A 125 -2.20 -0.83 -4.76
CA LEU A 125 -1.06 -0.04 -5.21
C LEU A 125 -0.81 1.16 -4.30
N ARG A 126 -1.88 1.80 -3.83
CA ARG A 126 -1.83 2.88 -2.85
C ARG A 126 -1.06 2.44 -1.60
N TRP A 127 -1.44 1.30 -1.03
CA TRP A 127 -0.82 0.75 0.17
C TRP A 127 0.67 0.51 -0.04
N SER A 128 1.05 -0.20 -1.12
CA SER A 128 2.46 -0.48 -1.41
C SER A 128 3.29 0.79 -1.62
N LEU A 129 2.70 1.86 -2.19
CA LEU A 129 3.39 3.14 -2.38
C LEU A 129 3.50 3.96 -1.09
N GLU A 130 2.49 3.88 -0.20
CA GLU A 130 2.52 4.50 1.12
C GLU A 130 3.57 3.81 2.02
N ASP A 131 3.58 2.47 2.07
CA ASP A 131 4.63 1.68 2.74
C ASP A 131 6.03 2.04 2.23
N LEU A 132 6.18 2.15 0.91
CA LEU A 132 7.45 2.53 0.31
C LEU A 132 7.90 3.94 0.75
N ASP A 133 7.01 4.93 0.77
CA ASP A 133 7.33 6.29 1.24
C ASP A 133 7.79 6.26 2.70
N ASP A 134 7.10 5.51 3.56
CA ASP A 134 7.42 5.39 4.99
C ASP A 134 8.78 4.71 5.23
N PHE A 135 9.06 3.60 4.54
CA PHE A 135 10.37 2.96 4.61
C PHE A 135 11.48 3.88 4.11
N LEU A 136 11.24 4.64 3.03
CA LEU A 136 12.22 5.57 2.49
C LEU A 136 12.47 6.75 3.44
N VAL A 137 11.44 7.27 4.12
CA VAL A 137 11.62 8.27 5.17
C VAL A 137 12.49 7.70 6.29
N ARG A 138 12.23 6.47 6.73
CA ARG A 138 13.02 5.79 7.78
C ARG A 138 14.48 5.59 7.36
N PHE A 139 14.74 4.98 6.19
CA PHE A 139 16.10 4.66 5.75
C PHE A 139 16.92 5.86 5.28
N ARG A 140 16.27 7.00 5.01
CA ARG A 140 16.96 8.27 4.75
C ARG A 140 17.23 9.08 6.02
N SER A 141 16.60 8.71 7.13
CA SER A 141 16.80 9.36 8.43
C SER A 141 17.87 8.64 9.25
N PRO A 142 18.49 9.31 10.25
CA PRO A 142 19.35 8.67 11.23
C PRO A 142 18.71 7.43 11.86
N HIS A 143 19.37 6.26 11.78
CA HIS A 143 18.93 5.02 12.41
C HIS A 143 20.11 4.10 12.77
N THR A 144 19.88 3.22 13.73
CA THR A 144 20.82 2.22 14.23
C THR A 144 20.41 0.81 13.79
N ALA A 145 21.34 -0.16 13.92
CA ALA A 145 21.04 -1.57 13.71
C ALA A 145 20.31 -2.14 14.94
N GLU A 146 18.99 -2.18 14.86
CA GLU A 146 18.08 -2.69 15.89
C GLU A 146 17.10 -3.69 15.27
N PRO A 147 16.45 -4.57 16.06
CA PRO A 147 15.49 -5.52 15.53
C PRO A 147 14.42 -4.89 14.64
N ASP A 148 13.84 -3.75 15.05
CA ASP A 148 12.86 -3.00 14.26
C ASP A 148 13.41 -2.50 12.92
N THR A 149 14.71 -2.19 12.84
CA THR A 149 15.36 -1.78 11.59
C THR A 149 15.47 -2.95 10.62
N GLU A 150 15.69 -4.16 11.12
CA GLU A 150 15.74 -5.38 10.31
C GLU A 150 14.35 -5.81 9.84
N GLU A 151 13.33 -5.65 10.69
CA GLU A 151 11.93 -5.86 10.29
C GLU A 151 11.50 -4.86 9.20
N ALA A 152 11.80 -3.57 9.39
CA ALA A 152 11.56 -2.56 8.37
C ALA A 152 12.34 -2.84 7.07
N TRP A 153 13.54 -3.43 7.17
CA TRP A 153 14.34 -3.77 6.01
C TRP A 153 13.72 -4.92 5.21
N GLN A 154 13.17 -5.92 5.90
CA GLN A 154 12.43 -7.00 5.27
C GLN A 154 11.17 -6.45 4.58
N GLY A 155 10.37 -5.65 5.29
CA GLY A 155 9.18 -5.01 4.73
C GLY A 155 9.49 -4.19 3.48
N PHE A 156 10.49 -3.31 3.53
CA PHE A 156 10.93 -2.54 2.37
C PHE A 156 11.36 -3.41 1.18
N THR A 157 12.10 -4.47 1.46
CA THR A 157 12.57 -5.38 0.41
C THR A 157 11.40 -6.09 -0.28
N ASP A 158 10.42 -6.53 0.49
CA ASP A 158 9.22 -7.21 -0.02
C ASP A 158 8.36 -6.21 -0.80
N THR A 159 8.08 -5.03 -0.26
CA THR A 159 7.33 -3.96 -0.95
C THR A 159 7.94 -3.60 -2.30
N VAL A 160 9.25 -3.39 -2.36
CA VAL A 160 9.94 -3.01 -3.61
C VAL A 160 9.88 -4.14 -4.65
N LYS A 161 10.02 -5.39 -4.23
CA LYS A 161 9.91 -6.56 -5.12
C LYS A 161 8.48 -6.76 -5.62
N ASP A 162 7.49 -6.59 -4.75
CA ASP A 162 6.08 -6.71 -5.11
C ASP A 162 5.66 -5.64 -6.12
N LEU A 163 6.12 -4.40 -5.96
CA LEU A 163 5.97 -3.36 -6.99
C LEU A 163 6.65 -3.74 -8.32
N GLY A 164 7.67 -4.59 -8.28
CA GLY A 164 8.34 -5.16 -9.45
C GLY A 164 7.56 -6.26 -10.17
N THR A 165 6.70 -6.99 -9.46
CA THR A 165 5.92 -8.14 -9.98
C THR A 165 4.48 -7.81 -10.29
N GLN A 166 3.93 -6.74 -9.72
CA GLN A 166 2.64 -6.17 -10.08
C GLN A 166 2.73 -5.55 -11.48
N GLY A 167 2.56 -6.39 -12.51
CA GLY A 167 2.31 -5.97 -13.89
C GLY A 167 0.85 -5.52 -14.09
N PRO A 168 0.53 -4.92 -15.24
CA PRO A 168 -0.85 -4.56 -15.59
C PRO A 168 -1.78 -5.78 -15.63
#